data_AF-A0A7C7JQK8-F1
#
_entry.id   AF-A0A7C7JQK8-F1
#
_cell.length_a   1.000
_cell.length_b   1.000
_cell.length_c   1.000
_cell.angle_alpha   90.00
_cell.angle_beta   90.00
_cell.angle_gamma   90.00
#
_symmetry.space_group_name_H-M   'P 1'
#
loop_
_entity.id
_entity.type
_entity.pdbx_description
1 polymer ?
#
loop_
_entity_poly.entity_id
_entity_poly.type
_entity_poly.pdbx_seq_one_letter_code
_entity_poly.pdbx_strand_id
1 'polypeptide(L)'
;MLLEQDFPISLELQLLGGNGTDARPTANLCTPGTEVEMSGVKVQAHCTNSTSETFHDDEWVTVELIVHADTVVSHLVNGEKVLGYEQLTIGGGSVDGFDDAMKLDGQPLGHGYIALQSESHPVQFRRVLLRQLTGG
;
A
#
# COMPACT_ATOMS: atom_id res chain seq x y z
N MET A 1 7.11 -14.51 5.76
CA MET A 1 7.76 -13.67 6.78
C MET A 1 8.42 -14.60 7.78
N LEU A 2 9.54 -14.17 8.36
CA LEU A 2 10.15 -14.89 9.47
C LEU A 2 9.26 -14.82 10.72
N LEU A 3 9.53 -15.68 11.70
CA LEU A 3 8.75 -15.72 12.94
C LEU A 3 8.85 -14.40 13.74
N GLU A 4 10.05 -13.80 13.75
CA GLU A 4 10.35 -12.57 14.50
C GLU A 4 10.20 -11.31 13.64
N GLN A 5 9.74 -11.44 12.39
CA GLN A 5 9.53 -10.31 11.49
C GLN A 5 8.17 -9.65 11.77
N ASP A 6 8.18 -8.35 12.05
CA ASP A 6 6.99 -7.61 12.47
C ASP A 6 6.06 -7.23 11.33
N PHE A 7 6.61 -6.85 10.18
CA PHE A 7 5.89 -6.46 8.97
C PHE A 7 6.51 -7.09 7.70
N PRO A 8 5.70 -7.38 6.66
CA PRO A 8 6.26 -7.79 5.38
C PRO A 8 7.03 -6.63 4.74
N ILE A 9 8.19 -6.91 4.14
CA ILE A 9 8.85 -5.96 3.23
C ILE A 9 7.93 -5.79 2.02
N SER A 10 7.18 -4.70 1.99
CA SER A 10 6.08 -4.54 1.04
C SER A 10 5.64 -3.09 0.91
N LEU A 11 4.85 -2.83 -0.12
CA LEU A 11 4.05 -1.61 -0.24
C LEU A 11 2.62 -1.96 0.14
N GLU A 12 2.08 -1.22 1.09
CA GLU A 12 0.77 -1.49 1.66
C GLU A 12 -0.21 -0.41 1.24
N LEU A 13 -1.31 -0.84 0.62
CA LEU A 13 -2.51 -0.02 0.52
C LEU A 13 -3.31 -0.25 1.80
N GLN A 14 -3.29 0.73 2.70
CA GLN A 14 -3.95 0.63 4.00
C GLN A 14 -5.46 0.89 3.87
N LEU A 15 -6.26 -0.06 4.34
CA LEU A 15 -7.72 0.03 4.37
C LEU A 15 -8.19 0.43 5.77
N LEU A 16 -8.71 1.66 5.90
CA LEU A 16 -9.25 2.19 7.14
C LEU A 16 -10.76 2.43 7.00
N GLY A 17 -11.50 2.11 8.06
CA GLY A 17 -12.84 2.64 8.32
C GLY A 17 -12.78 3.83 9.27
N GLY A 18 -13.78 4.70 9.20
CA GLY A 18 -13.92 5.83 10.09
C GLY A 18 -14.16 5.42 11.55
N ASN A 19 -13.90 6.32 12.49
CA ASN A 19 -14.13 6.12 13.92
C ASN A 19 -15.41 6.81 14.45
N GLY A 20 -16.11 7.51 13.57
CA GLY A 20 -17.36 8.23 13.83
C GLY A 20 -17.18 9.72 14.13
N THR A 21 -15.93 10.20 14.22
CA THR A 21 -15.62 11.58 14.65
C THR A 21 -14.59 12.27 13.79
N ASP A 22 -13.50 11.60 13.44
CA ASP A 22 -12.31 12.22 12.86
C ASP A 22 -12.14 11.84 11.40
N ALA A 23 -11.52 12.74 10.63
CA ALA A 23 -11.06 12.44 9.28
C ALA A 23 -9.99 11.34 9.34
N ARG A 24 -10.27 10.22 8.69
CA ARG A 24 -9.44 9.03 8.62
C ARG A 24 -9.51 8.47 7.19
N PRO A 25 -8.76 9.05 6.24
CA PRO A 25 -8.79 8.62 4.84
C PRO A 25 -8.35 7.15 4.72
N THR A 26 -8.81 6.49 3.68
CA THR A 26 -8.51 5.10 3.35
C THR A 26 -7.67 5.02 2.08
N ALA A 27 -7.19 3.83 1.73
CA ALA A 27 -6.24 3.64 0.63
C ALA A 27 -4.97 4.49 0.75
N ASN A 28 -4.51 4.69 1.98
CA ASN A 28 -3.21 5.31 2.26
C ASN A 28 -2.08 4.38 1.80
N LEU A 29 -0.88 4.93 1.64
CA LEU A 29 0.32 4.14 1.36
C LEU A 29 1.12 3.97 2.65
N CYS A 30 1.50 2.75 3.01
CA CYS A 30 2.58 2.51 3.97
C CYS A 30 3.71 1.72 3.33
N THR A 31 4.96 1.99 3.73
CA THR A 31 6.16 1.49 3.03
C THR A 31 7.13 0.74 3.98
N PRO A 32 6.69 -0.33 4.68
CA PRO A 32 7.60 -1.13 5.50
C PRO A 32 8.69 -1.79 4.64
N GLY A 33 9.95 -1.45 4.91
CA GLY A 33 11.08 -1.99 4.16
C GLY A 33 11.11 -1.64 2.67
N THR A 34 10.34 -0.64 2.25
CA THR A 34 10.26 -0.16 0.87
C THR A 34 10.30 1.36 0.83
N GLU A 35 10.59 1.90 -0.35
CA GLU A 35 10.67 3.33 -0.60
C GLU A 35 10.03 3.64 -1.95
N VAL A 36 9.46 4.84 -2.04
CA VAL A 36 8.82 5.37 -3.25
C VAL A 36 9.14 6.85 -3.41
N GLU A 37 8.89 7.36 -4.60
CA GLU A 37 8.88 8.79 -4.89
C GLU A 37 7.47 9.30 -5.17
N MET A 38 7.21 10.55 -4.80
CA MET A 38 6.02 11.29 -5.19
C MET A 38 6.47 12.62 -5.80
N SER A 39 6.13 12.85 -7.06
CA SER A 39 6.56 14.03 -7.82
C SER A 39 8.09 14.18 -7.85
N GLY A 40 8.80 13.06 -8.06
CA GLY A 40 10.27 13.01 -8.06
C GLY A 40 10.95 13.28 -6.71
N VAL A 41 10.21 13.22 -5.60
CA VAL A 41 10.76 13.39 -4.24
C VAL A 41 10.51 12.14 -3.42
N LYS A 42 11.58 11.62 -2.80
CA LYS A 42 11.52 10.44 -1.94
C LYS A 42 10.63 10.68 -0.72
N VAL A 43 9.64 9.82 -0.52
CA VAL A 43 8.75 9.84 0.64
C VAL A 43 9.51 9.40 1.88
N GLN A 44 9.55 10.25 2.91
CA GLN A 44 10.25 9.96 4.17
C GLN A 44 9.34 9.36 5.26
N ALA A 45 8.03 9.59 5.14
CA ALA A 45 7.06 9.09 6.09
C ALA A 45 6.80 7.61 5.86
N HIS A 46 6.67 6.83 6.94
CA HIS A 46 6.28 5.43 6.84
C HIS A 46 4.90 5.27 6.19
N CYS A 47 3.94 6.13 6.57
CA CYS A 47 2.62 6.18 5.97
C CYS A 47 2.32 7.56 5.39
N THR A 48 1.74 7.58 4.18
CA THR A 48 1.30 8.78 3.47
C THR A 48 -0.21 8.68 3.25
N ASN A 49 -0.94 9.68 3.74
CA ASN A 49 -2.40 9.74 3.59
C ASN A 49 -2.80 9.95 2.13
N SER A 50 -3.87 9.27 1.73
CA SER A 50 -4.55 9.54 0.46
C SER A 50 -5.42 10.80 0.57
N THR A 51 -5.96 11.25 -0.56
CA THR A 51 -6.97 12.31 -0.61
C THR A 51 -8.41 11.79 -0.51
N SER A 52 -8.63 10.52 -0.12
CA SER A 52 -9.98 9.95 -0.06
C SER A 52 -10.82 10.57 1.06
N GLU A 53 -12.14 10.42 0.93
CA GLU A 53 -13.05 10.65 2.05
C GLU A 53 -12.87 9.58 3.15
N THR A 54 -13.51 9.83 4.29
CA THR A 54 -13.61 8.88 5.41
C THR A 54 -14.99 8.25 5.38
N PHE A 55 -15.05 6.93 5.44
CA PHE A 55 -16.30 6.16 5.42
C PHE A 55 -16.59 5.65 6.83
N HIS A 56 -17.59 6.22 7.50
CA HIS A 56 -17.89 5.96 8.91
C HIS A 56 -18.86 4.80 9.15
N ASP A 57 -19.67 4.47 8.14
CA ASP A 57 -20.75 3.49 8.26
C ASP A 57 -20.35 2.13 7.63
N ASP A 58 -21.26 1.15 7.72
CA ASP A 58 -21.09 -0.22 7.17
C ASP A 58 -21.24 -0.27 5.63
N GLU A 59 -20.71 0.72 4.92
CA GLU A 59 -20.81 0.81 3.47
C GLU A 59 -19.72 -0.01 2.74
N TRP A 60 -20.07 -0.51 1.56
CA TRP A 60 -19.11 -1.17 0.69
C TRP A 60 -18.30 -0.13 -0.10
N VAL A 61 -17.03 0.01 0.25
CA VAL A 61 -16.07 0.83 -0.50
C VAL A 61 -15.37 -0.01 -1.56
N THR A 62 -15.30 0.47 -2.79
CA THR A 62 -14.50 -0.16 -3.85
C THR A 62 -13.13 0.48 -3.87
N VAL A 63 -12.08 -0.33 -3.75
CA VAL A 63 -10.68 0.11 -3.84
C VAL A 63 -10.03 -0.57 -5.03
N GLU A 64 -9.28 0.21 -5.82
CA GLU A 64 -8.50 -0.30 -6.94
C GLU A 64 -7.04 0.08 -6.78
N LEU A 65 -6.15 -0.88 -7.03
CA LEU A 65 -4.71 -0.69 -7.09
C LEU A 65 -4.27 -0.96 -8.54
N ILE A 66 -3.74 0.07 -9.20
CA ILE A 66 -3.25 -0.02 -10.57
C ILE A 66 -1.72 0.10 -10.53
N VAL A 67 -1.03 -0.97 -10.93
CA VAL A 67 0.44 -1.04 -10.91
C VAL A 67 0.95 -1.19 -12.34
N HIS A 68 1.70 -0.20 -12.82
CA HIS A 68 2.39 -0.24 -14.11
C HIS A 68 3.85 -0.67 -13.92
N ALA A 69 4.08 -1.98 -13.82
CA ALA A 69 5.40 -2.56 -13.56
C ALA A 69 6.09 -1.86 -12.37
N ASP A 70 7.34 -1.42 -12.55
CA ASP A 70 8.15 -0.67 -11.58
C ASP A 70 8.04 0.86 -11.73
N THR A 71 7.12 1.35 -12.58
CA THR A 71 7.08 2.77 -12.96
C THR A 71 6.11 3.59 -12.12
N VAL A 72 4.81 3.29 -12.18
CA VAL A 72 3.76 4.12 -11.58
C VAL A 72 2.71 3.25 -10.92
N VAL A 73 2.33 3.64 -9.71
CA VAL A 73 1.21 3.06 -8.97
C VAL A 73 0.15 4.11 -8.71
N SER A 74 -1.12 3.71 -8.78
CA SER A 74 -2.26 4.57 -8.44
C SER A 74 -3.26 3.82 -7.57
N HIS A 75 -3.73 4.48 -6.52
CA HIS A 75 -4.82 4.02 -5.68
C HIS A 75 -6.10 4.77 -6.08
N LEU A 76 -7.19 4.03 -6.28
CA LEU A 76 -8.51 4.60 -6.50
C LEU A 76 -9.46 4.15 -5.40
N VAL A 77 -10.36 5.04 -5.02
CA VAL A 77 -11.47 4.79 -4.09
C VAL A 77 -12.75 5.19 -4.79
N ASN A 78 -13.70 4.26 -4.90
CA ASN A 78 -14.97 4.43 -5.61
C ASN A 78 -14.82 4.99 -7.04
N GLY A 79 -13.73 4.62 -7.73
CA GLY A 79 -13.42 5.04 -9.10
C GLY A 79 -12.66 6.37 -9.21
N GLU A 80 -12.39 7.06 -8.11
CA GLU A 80 -11.62 8.30 -8.09
C GLU A 80 -10.18 8.06 -7.65
N LYS A 81 -9.20 8.64 -8.36
CA LYS A 81 -7.78 8.53 -7.99
C LYS A 81 -7.50 9.37 -6.75
N VAL A 82 -7.01 8.74 -5.69
CA VAL A 82 -6.76 9.37 -4.38
C VAL A 82 -5.29 9.41 -3.98
N LEU A 83 -4.44 8.60 -4.62
CA LEU A 83 -3.00 8.57 -4.35
C LEU A 83 -2.24 8.02 -5.57
N GLY A 84 -1.00 8.47 -5.77
CA GLY A 84 -0.11 7.92 -6.79
C GLY A 84 1.36 8.20 -6.49
N TYR A 85 2.23 7.27 -6.90
CA TYR A 85 3.67 7.28 -6.63
C TYR A 85 4.42 6.47 -7.69
N GLU A 86 5.74 6.59 -7.67
CA GLU A 86 6.67 6.05 -8.65
C GLU A 86 7.97 5.56 -8.00
N GLN A 87 8.87 4.97 -8.79
CA GLN A 87 10.21 4.51 -8.36
C GLN A 87 10.18 3.60 -7.13
N LEU A 88 9.62 2.40 -7.28
CA LEU A 88 9.44 1.45 -6.20
C LEU A 88 10.75 0.70 -5.94
N THR A 89 11.32 0.84 -4.74
CA THR A 89 12.55 0.13 -4.35
C THR A 89 12.44 -0.52 -2.98
N ILE A 90 13.18 -1.61 -2.76
CA ILE A 90 13.46 -2.13 -1.43
C ILE A 90 14.38 -1.12 -0.72
N GLY A 91 14.11 -0.80 0.55
CA GLY A 91 14.83 0.27 1.24
C GLY A 91 14.20 0.66 2.57
N GLY A 92 14.57 1.81 3.11
CA GLY A 92 13.88 2.40 4.26
C GLY A 92 13.93 1.56 5.54
N GLY A 93 13.00 1.84 6.46
CA GLY A 93 12.85 1.16 7.75
C GLY A 93 11.40 0.73 8.01
N SER A 94 10.96 0.82 9.27
CA SER A 94 9.61 0.40 9.70
C SER A 94 9.31 -1.08 9.41
N VAL A 95 10.36 -1.89 9.49
CA VAL A 95 10.33 -3.35 9.47
C VAL A 95 11.54 -3.81 10.28
N ASP A 96 11.33 -4.77 11.17
CA ASP A 96 12.33 -5.36 12.05
C ASP A 96 12.29 -6.89 11.95
N GLY A 97 13.36 -7.55 12.38
CA GLY A 97 13.44 -9.03 12.42
C GLY A 97 13.42 -9.70 11.02
N PHE A 98 13.70 -8.94 9.96
CA PHE A 98 13.80 -9.44 8.59
C PHE A 98 15.14 -10.16 8.33
N ASP A 99 15.18 -10.94 7.25
CA ASP A 99 16.42 -11.52 6.71
C ASP A 99 17.15 -10.48 5.86
N ASP A 100 18.41 -10.18 6.17
CA ASP A 100 19.25 -9.26 5.37
C ASP A 100 19.34 -9.69 3.90
N ALA A 101 19.24 -10.99 3.61
CA ALA A 101 19.22 -11.49 2.24
C ALA A 101 17.95 -11.13 1.46
N MET A 102 16.87 -10.74 2.16
CA MET A 102 15.58 -10.36 1.60
C MET A 102 15.38 -8.85 1.50
N LYS A 103 16.19 -8.04 2.20
CA LYS A 103 16.13 -6.57 2.18
C LYS A 103 17.36 -5.96 1.49
N LEU A 104 17.47 -6.18 0.19
CA LEU A 104 18.55 -5.62 -0.62
C LEU A 104 18.22 -4.18 -1.02
N ASP A 105 18.64 -3.22 -0.19
CA ASP A 105 18.36 -1.79 -0.37
C ASP A 105 18.80 -1.27 -1.75
N GLY A 106 17.92 -0.47 -2.37
CA GLY A 106 18.07 0.06 -3.72
C GLY A 106 17.64 -0.88 -4.84
N GLN A 107 17.25 -2.12 -4.54
CA GLN A 107 16.74 -3.04 -5.55
C GLN A 107 15.36 -2.59 -6.04
N PRO A 108 15.12 -2.48 -7.36
CA PRO A 108 13.80 -2.19 -7.90
C PRO A 108 12.78 -3.28 -7.57
N LEU A 109 11.57 -2.87 -7.17
CA LEU A 109 10.46 -3.75 -6.86
C LEU A 109 9.57 -3.96 -8.10
N GLY A 110 10.03 -4.82 -9.02
CA GLY A 110 9.34 -5.06 -10.30
C GLY A 110 8.29 -6.18 -10.29
N HIS A 111 8.28 -7.04 -9.27
CA HIS A 111 7.31 -8.13 -9.12
C HIS A 111 7.13 -8.51 -7.65
N GLY A 112 6.03 -9.21 -7.35
CA GLY A 112 5.75 -9.65 -5.99
C GLY A 112 4.43 -10.40 -5.87
N TYR A 113 4.00 -10.61 -4.64
CA TYR A 113 2.71 -11.21 -4.31
C TYR A 113 1.73 -10.13 -3.87
N ILE A 114 0.43 -10.39 -4.06
CA ILE A 114 -0.65 -9.59 -3.48
C ILE A 114 -1.19 -10.35 -2.29
N ALA A 115 -1.21 -9.71 -1.12
CA ALA A 115 -1.78 -10.25 0.10
C ALA A 115 -2.89 -9.32 0.61
N LEU A 116 -3.89 -9.91 1.26
CA LEU A 116 -4.92 -9.18 1.99
C LEU A 116 -4.71 -9.47 3.47
N GLN A 117 -4.39 -8.42 4.23
CA GLN A 117 -4.10 -8.51 5.65
C GLN A 117 -5.16 -7.76 6.46
N SER A 118 -5.46 -8.30 7.64
CA SER A 118 -6.19 -7.61 8.70
C SER A 118 -5.19 -7.27 9.80
N GLU A 119 -5.13 -6.00 10.20
CA GLU A 119 -4.27 -5.55 11.29
C GLU A 119 -5.14 -5.12 12.48
N SER A 120 -5.26 -6.02 13.46
CA SER A 120 -5.97 -5.83 14.74
C SER A 120 -7.49 -5.59 14.67
N HIS A 121 -8.06 -5.27 13.50
CA HIS A 121 -9.48 -4.94 13.33
C HIS A 121 -10.13 -5.78 12.22
N PRO A 122 -11.40 -6.19 12.40
CA PRO A 122 -12.13 -6.92 11.37
C PRO A 122 -12.22 -6.14 10.05
N VAL A 123 -12.04 -6.85 8.94
CA VAL A 123 -12.26 -6.36 7.58
C VAL A 123 -13.03 -7.43 6.80
N GLN A 124 -13.92 -7.00 5.92
CA GLN A 124 -14.71 -7.88 5.08
C GLN A 124 -14.44 -7.60 3.61
N PHE A 125 -14.24 -8.65 2.83
CA PHE A 125 -14.08 -8.57 1.38
C PHE A 125 -15.19 -9.35 0.70
N ARG A 126 -15.93 -8.70 -0.20
CA ARG A 126 -16.98 -9.36 -0.99
C ARG A 126 -16.51 -9.81 -2.36
N ARG A 127 -15.68 -9.00 -3.03
CA ARG A 127 -15.23 -9.27 -4.41
C ARG A 127 -13.78 -8.81 -4.58
N VAL A 128 -12.92 -9.76 -4.92
CA VAL A 128 -11.51 -9.52 -5.24
C VAL A 128 -11.30 -9.94 -6.69
N LEU A 129 -10.87 -9.01 -7.53
CA LEU A 129 -10.62 -9.25 -8.95
C LEU A 129 -9.20 -8.83 -9.26
N LEU A 130 -8.54 -9.57 -10.14
CA LEU A 130 -7.22 -9.26 -10.65
C LEU A 130 -7.28 -9.22 -12.17
N ARG A 131 -6.73 -8.16 -12.75
CA ARG A 131 -6.56 -8.03 -14.20
C ARG A 131 -5.11 -7.72 -14.51
N GLN A 132 -4.46 -8.61 -15.25
CA GLN A 132 -3.15 -8.31 -15.82
C GLN A 132 -3.29 -7.20 -16.87
N LEU A 133 -2.45 -6.18 -16.78
CA LEU A 133 -2.40 -5.10 -17.77
C LEU A 133 -1.58 -5.59 -18.97
N THR A 134 -2.18 -5.57 -20.17
CA THR A 134 -1.49 -5.89 -21.42
C THR A 134 -1.11 -4.59 -22.11
N GLY A 135 0.17 -4.23 -22.11
CA GLY A 135 0.64 -3.00 -22.76
C GLY A 135 1.99 -2.49 -22.23
N GLY A 136 3.05 -3.23 -22.55
CA GLY A 136 4.45 -2.82 -22.45
C GLY A 136 5.21 -3.23 -23.69
#